data_AF-A0A438J8Q0-F1
#
_entry.id   AF-A0A438J8Q0-F1
#
_cell.length_a   1.000
_cell.length_b   1.000
_cell.length_c   1.000
_cell.angle_alpha   90.00
_cell.angle_beta   90.00
_cell.angle_gamma   90.00
#
_symmetry.space_group_name_H-M   'P 1'
#
loop_
_entity.id
_entity.type
_entity.pdbx_description
1 polymer ?
#
loop_
_entity_poly.entity_id
_entity_poly.type
_entity_poly.pdbx_seq_one_letter_code
_entity_poly.pdbx_strand_id
1 'polypeptide(L)'
;MNLIPPLVAVFGYFRYLESKPQHWRPGHSVLVKDIVDVNQMNMGLYVTHTINFQNYGDKSSRRSELVIELKKIFEELNIKYHLLPQEVHVRSVDSAPPVFPTTMR
;
A
#
# COMPACT_ATOMS: atom_id res chain seq x y z
N MET A 1 13.54 -12.41 23.28
CA MET A 1 14.05 -11.68 22.10
C MET A 1 12.85 -11.14 21.35
N ASN A 2 12.62 -9.83 21.38
CA ASN A 2 11.49 -9.24 20.67
C ASN A 2 11.80 -9.27 19.17
N LEU A 3 10.95 -9.90 18.38
CA LEU A 3 11.05 -9.87 16.92
C LEU A 3 10.86 -8.43 16.44
N ILE A 4 11.69 -7.98 15.52
CA ILE A 4 11.58 -6.67 14.86
C ILE A 4 10.21 -6.61 14.14
N PRO A 5 9.41 -5.52 14.21
CA PRO A 5 8.03 -5.52 13.69
C PRO A 5 7.86 -6.00 12.23
N PRO A 6 8.76 -5.66 11.29
CA PRO A 6 8.84 -6.27 9.96
C PRO A 6 8.88 -7.81 9.91
N LEU A 7 9.56 -8.46 10.87
CA LEU A 7 9.59 -9.92 10.99
C LEU A 7 8.27 -10.47 11.54
N VAL A 8 7.52 -9.70 12.32
CA VAL A 8 6.17 -10.11 12.77
C VAL A 8 5.16 -10.03 11.62
N ALA A 9 5.32 -9.04 10.74
CA ALA A 9 4.51 -8.91 9.53
C ALA A 9 4.64 -10.14 8.61
N VAL A 10 5.76 -10.87 8.70
CA VAL A 10 5.98 -12.13 7.97
C VAL A 10 4.89 -13.16 8.24
N PHE A 11 4.53 -13.31 9.51
CA PHE A 11 3.48 -14.25 9.89
C PHE A 11 2.09 -13.78 9.45
N GLY A 12 1.83 -12.47 9.48
CA GLY A 12 0.54 -11.89 9.11
C GLY A 12 0.15 -12.19 7.66
N TYR A 13 1.03 -11.88 6.71
CA TYR A 13 0.70 -12.13 5.29
C TYR A 13 0.69 -13.63 4.96
N PHE A 14 1.52 -14.44 5.63
CA PHE A 14 1.55 -15.88 5.38
C PHE A 14 0.19 -16.50 5.69
N ARG A 15 -0.40 -16.13 6.83
CA ARG A 15 -1.77 -16.52 7.19
C ARG A 15 -2.81 -16.06 6.17
N TYR A 16 -2.70 -14.83 5.65
CA TYR A 16 -3.61 -14.35 4.61
C TYR A 16 -3.53 -15.19 3.33
N LEU A 17 -2.33 -15.46 2.84
CA LEU A 17 -2.14 -16.22 1.60
C LEU A 17 -2.63 -17.66 1.74
N GLU A 18 -2.33 -18.32 2.87
CA GLU A 18 -2.82 -19.66 3.18
C GLU A 18 -4.34 -19.72 3.37
N SER A 19 -4.97 -18.63 3.81
CA SER A 19 -6.44 -18.57 3.93
C SER A 19 -7.18 -18.55 2.58
N LYS A 20 -6.47 -18.26 1.47
CA LYS A 20 -7.03 -18.15 0.12
C LYS A 20 -6.30 -19.04 -0.90
N PRO A 21 -6.28 -20.38 -0.72
CA PRO A 21 -5.57 -21.31 -1.61
C PRO A 21 -6.12 -21.32 -3.04
N GLN A 22 -7.38 -20.90 -3.24
CA GLN A 22 -7.99 -20.71 -4.54
C GLN A 22 -7.44 -19.49 -5.30
N HIS A 23 -6.81 -18.54 -4.60
CA HIS A 23 -6.19 -17.36 -5.20
C HIS A 23 -4.69 -17.54 -5.43
N TRP A 24 -4.02 -18.22 -4.51
CA TRP A 24 -2.57 -18.27 -4.41
C TRP A 24 -2.04 -19.71 -4.40
N ARG A 25 -1.02 -19.99 -5.19
CA ARG A 25 -0.32 -21.29 -5.17
C ARG A 25 0.60 -21.38 -3.95
N PRO A 26 0.79 -22.55 -3.34
CA PRO A 26 1.73 -22.71 -2.24
C PRO A 26 3.17 -22.37 -2.66
N GLY A 27 4.04 -22.10 -1.67
CA GLY A 27 5.45 -21.75 -1.90
C GLY A 27 5.69 -20.24 -2.05
N HIS A 28 5.03 -19.44 -1.22
CA HIS A 28 5.31 -18.00 -1.11
C HIS A 28 6.64 -17.75 -0.41
N SER A 29 7.32 -16.68 -0.80
CA SER A 29 8.58 -16.29 -0.16
C SER A 29 8.66 -14.79 0.08
N VAL A 30 9.27 -14.41 1.20
CA VAL A 30 9.74 -13.06 1.42
C VAL A 30 11.25 -13.03 1.47
N LEU A 31 11.80 -12.04 0.79
CA LEU A 31 13.21 -11.76 0.75
C LEU A 31 13.46 -10.35 1.28
N VAL A 32 14.38 -10.22 2.23
CA VAL A 32 14.99 -8.94 2.57
C VAL A 32 15.97 -8.62 1.46
N LYS A 33 15.70 -7.53 0.72
CA LYS A 33 16.58 -7.08 -0.35
C LYS A 33 17.75 -6.30 0.24
N ASP A 34 17.43 -5.27 1.02
CA ASP A 34 18.42 -4.36 1.61
C ASP A 34 17.95 -3.86 2.97
N ILE A 35 18.90 -3.53 3.84
CA ILE A 35 18.66 -2.76 5.07
C ILE A 35 19.19 -1.36 4.78
N VAL A 36 18.28 -0.39 4.72
CA VAL A 36 18.59 0.99 4.34
C VAL A 36 19.07 1.79 5.56
N ASP A 37 18.44 1.55 6.71
CA ASP A 37 18.75 2.19 7.99
C ASP A 37 18.34 1.25 9.14
N VAL A 38 18.63 1.62 10.38
CA VAL A 38 18.32 0.84 11.60
C VAL A 38 16.85 0.43 11.67
N ASN A 39 15.95 1.29 11.16
CA ASN A 39 14.49 1.06 11.18
C ASN A 39 13.86 0.97 9.78
N GLN A 40 14.66 0.89 8.71
CA GLN A 40 14.16 0.88 7.34
C GLN A 40 14.78 -0.27 6.54
N MET A 41 13.93 -1.10 5.93
CA MET A 41 14.36 -2.21 5.09
C MET A 41 13.53 -2.29 3.81
N ASN A 42 14.16 -2.73 2.73
CA ASN A 42 13.50 -3.09 1.49
C ASN A 42 13.22 -4.59 1.49
N MET A 43 11.97 -4.97 1.29
CA MET A 43 11.55 -6.38 1.21
C MET A 43 10.81 -6.66 -0.10
N GLY A 44 10.94 -7.88 -0.60
CA GLY A 44 10.16 -8.40 -1.71
C GLY A 44 9.25 -9.55 -1.24
N LEU A 45 7.95 -9.42 -1.48
CA LEU A 45 6.99 -10.51 -1.35
C LEU A 45 6.75 -11.14 -2.73
N TYR A 46 7.05 -12.42 -2.85
CA TYR A 46 6.90 -13.18 -4.08
C TYR A 46 5.76 -14.18 -3.92
N VAL A 47 4.72 -14.00 -4.73
CA VAL A 47 3.50 -14.82 -4.71
C VAL A 47 3.13 -15.26 -6.12
N THR A 48 2.60 -16.46 -6.23
CA THR A 48 2.16 -17.03 -7.50
C THR A 48 0.65 -17.18 -7.50
N HIS A 49 -0.02 -16.61 -8.50
CA HIS A 49 -1.46 -16.76 -8.65
C HIS A 49 -1.82 -18.16 -9.19
N THR A 50 -2.99 -18.67 -8.82
CA THR A 50 -3.56 -19.88 -9.43
C THR A 50 -4.10 -19.62 -10.84
N ILE A 51 -4.56 -18.40 -11.11
CA ILE A 51 -5.19 -17.99 -12.37
C ILE A 51 -4.19 -17.66 -13.48
N ASN A 52 -4.62 -17.93 -14.71
CA ASN A 52 -3.84 -17.69 -15.92
C ASN A 52 -3.79 -16.18 -16.28
N PHE A 53 -2.80 -15.79 -17.10
CA PHE A 53 -2.59 -14.41 -17.56
C PHE A 53 -3.75 -13.84 -18.38
N GLN A 54 -4.60 -14.70 -18.95
CA GLN A 54 -5.78 -14.31 -19.72
C GLN A 54 -6.85 -13.60 -18.86
N ASN A 55 -6.89 -13.86 -17.55
CA ASN A 55 -7.81 -13.22 -16.61
C ASN A 55 -7.14 -12.03 -15.93
N TYR A 56 -6.65 -11.07 -16.73
CA TYR A 56 -5.85 -9.96 -16.21
C TYR A 56 -6.63 -9.08 -15.21
N GLY A 57 -7.92 -8.84 -15.44
CA GLY A 57 -8.78 -8.07 -14.55
C GLY A 57 -8.81 -8.66 -13.13
N ASP A 58 -9.18 -9.94 -13.02
CA ASP A 58 -9.23 -10.66 -11.74
C ASP A 58 -7.86 -10.76 -11.09
N LYS A 59 -6.81 -10.98 -11.88
CA LYS A 59 -5.42 -11.00 -11.39
C LYS A 59 -5.01 -9.68 -10.77
N SER A 60 -5.34 -8.57 -11.42
CA SER A 60 -5.06 -7.24 -10.88
C SER A 60 -5.88 -6.98 -9.61
N SER A 61 -7.17 -7.36 -9.60
CA SER A 61 -8.05 -7.22 -8.43
C SER A 61 -7.51 -7.97 -7.21
N ARG A 62 -7.14 -9.25 -7.37
CA ARG A 62 -6.55 -10.08 -6.29
C ARG A 62 -5.25 -9.49 -5.75
N ARG A 63 -4.41 -8.91 -6.61
CA ARG A 63 -3.20 -8.21 -6.18
C ARG A 63 -3.53 -6.96 -5.37
N SER A 64 -4.54 -6.19 -5.77
CA SER A 64 -4.99 -5.02 -5.01
C SER A 64 -5.54 -5.42 -3.63
N GLU A 65 -6.34 -6.50 -3.54
CA GLU A 65 -6.80 -7.03 -2.26
C GLU A 65 -5.64 -7.43 -1.34
N LEU A 66 -4.61 -8.08 -1.88
CA LEU A 66 -3.41 -8.44 -1.12
C LEU A 66 -2.71 -7.18 -0.59
N VAL A 67 -2.54 -6.14 -1.41
CA VAL A 67 -1.90 -4.89 -0.98
C VAL A 67 -2.69 -4.19 0.12
N ILE A 68 -4.03 -4.20 0.04
CA ILE A 68 -4.89 -3.65 1.09
C ILE A 68 -4.73 -4.42 2.40
N GLU A 69 -4.63 -5.74 2.35
CA GLU A 69 -4.43 -6.52 3.56
C GLU A 69 -3.05 -6.30 4.18
N LEU A 70 -2.00 -6.26 3.34
CA LEU A 70 -0.64 -5.91 3.79
C LEU A 70 -0.62 -4.55 4.49
N LYS A 71 -1.35 -3.57 3.95
CA LYS A 71 -1.49 -2.25 4.57
C LYS A 71 -2.08 -2.35 5.98
N LYS A 72 -3.17 -3.11 6.18
CA LYS A 72 -3.77 -3.29 7.52
C LYS A 72 -2.79 -3.93 8.50
N ILE A 73 -2.09 -4.98 8.08
CA ILE A 73 -1.08 -5.65 8.91
C ILE A 73 0.02 -4.67 9.32
N PHE A 74 0.50 -3.83 8.39
CA PHE A 74 1.49 -2.81 8.72
C PHE A 74 0.95 -1.75 9.68
N GLU A 75 -0.29 -1.30 9.50
CA GLU A 75 -0.95 -0.36 10.41
C GLU A 75 -1.12 -0.94 11.82
N GLU A 76 -1.56 -2.19 11.95
CA GLU A 76 -1.68 -2.91 13.23
C GLU A 76 -0.33 -3.03 13.96
N LEU A 77 0.74 -3.24 13.20
CA LEU A 77 2.11 -3.32 13.72
C LEU A 77 2.77 -1.94 13.92
N ASN A 78 2.02 -0.84 13.74
CA ASN A 78 2.51 0.53 13.81
C ASN A 78 3.68 0.83 12.84
N ILE A 79 3.76 0.11 11.73
CA ILE A 79 4.72 0.34 10.64
C ILE A 79 4.14 1.44 9.75
N LYS A 80 4.71 2.64 9.83
CA LYS A 80 4.23 3.80 9.08
C LYS A 80 4.75 3.78 7.65
N TYR A 81 3.86 3.99 6.69
CA TYR A 81 4.23 4.25 5.31
C TYR A 81 4.58 5.74 5.15
N HIS A 82 5.85 6.04 4.91
CA HIS A 82 6.29 7.40 4.59
C HIS A 82 6.12 7.63 3.09
N LEU A 83 5.07 8.35 2.72
CA LEU A 83 4.96 8.88 1.36
C LEU A 83 6.10 9.86 1.10
N LEU A 84 6.56 9.90 -0.16
CA LEU A 84 7.48 10.95 -0.58
C LEU A 84 6.83 12.32 -0.32
N PRO A 85 7.59 13.32 0.15
CA PRO A 85 7.09 14.67 0.32
C PRO A 85 6.43 15.16 -0.97
N GLN A 86 5.19 15.67 -0.88
CA GLN A 86 4.49 16.26 -2.01
C GLN A 86 4.53 17.78 -1.88
N GLU A 87 4.92 18.46 -2.95
CA GLU A 87 4.87 19.92 -3.01
C GLU A 87 3.42 20.38 -3.19
N VAL A 88 2.95 21.28 -2.31
CA VAL A 88 1.58 21.82 -2.37
C VAL A 88 1.64 23.31 -2.62
N HIS A 89 1.07 23.74 -3.75
CA HIS A 89 0.92 25.16 -4.09
C HIS A 89 -0.41 25.68 -3.54
N VAL A 90 -0.37 26.45 -2.46
CA VAL A 90 -1.55 27.11 -1.89
C VAL A 90 -1.71 28.48 -2.55
N ARG A 91 -2.81 28.70 -3.26
CA ARG A 91 -3.22 30.03 -3.73
C ARG A 91 -4.27 30.58 -2.79
N SER A 92 -4.02 31.74 -2.18
CA SER A 92 -5.07 32.50 -1.50
C SER A 92 -6.08 32.92 -2.56
N VAL A 93 -7.31 32.43 -2.46
CA VAL A 93 -8.43 33.04 -3.18
C VAL A 93 -8.86 34.19 -2.28
N ASP A 94 -8.24 35.35 -2.47
CA ASP A 94 -8.72 36.56 -1.84
C ASP A 94 -10.18 36.74 -2.29
N SER A 95 -11.10 36.66 -1.33
CA SER A 95 -12.52 36.84 -1.52
C SER A 95 -12.80 38.29 -1.87
N ALA A 96 -12.51 38.67 -3.12
CA ALA A 96 -12.95 39.93 -3.69
C ALA A 96 -14.49 39.88 -3.76
N PRO A 97 -15.20 40.85 -3.16
CA PRO A 97 -16.65 40.90 -3.26
C PRO A 97 -17.06 40.97 -4.74
N PRO A 98 -18.14 40.28 -5.16
CA PRO A 98 -18.59 40.32 -6.54
C PRO A 98 -18.91 41.77 -6.93
N VAL A 99 -18.12 42.31 -7.86
CA VAL A 99 -18.40 43.62 -8.45
C VAL A 99 -19.54 43.43 -9.43
N PHE A 100 -20.76 43.81 -9.01
CA PHE A 100 -21.90 43.88 -9.91
C PHE A 100 -21.74 45.10 -10.83
N PRO A 101 -21.89 44.97 -12.15
CA PRO A 101 -21.85 46.12 -13.04
C PRO A 101 -23.08 46.99 -12.81
N THR A 102 -22.89 48.21 -12.31
CA THR A 102 -23.94 49.24 -12.27
C THR A 102 -24.13 49.78 -13.68
N THR A 103 -25.09 49.23 -14.42
CA THR A 103 -25.66 49.90 -15.59
C THR A 103 -26.47 51.11 -15.08
N MET A 104 -25.91 52.31 -15.23
CA MET A 104 -26.64 53.57 -15.03
C MET A 104 -27.43 53.86 -16.31
N ARG A 105 -28.76 53.99 -16.17
CA ARG A 105 -29.69 54.40 -17.23
C ARG A 105 -29.86 55.91 -17.20
#